data_AF-A0A3M0Y3Y0-F1
#
_entry.id   AF-A0A3M0Y3Y0-F1
#
_cell.length_a   1.000
_cell.length_b   1.000
_cell.length_c   1.000
_cell.angle_alpha   90.00
_cell.angle_beta   90.00
_cell.angle_gamma   90.00
#
_symmetry.space_group_name_H-M   'P 1'
#
loop_
_entity.id
_entity.type
_entity.pdbx_description
1 polymer ?
#
loop_
_entity_poly.entity_id
_entity_poly.type
_entity_poly.pdbx_seq_one_letter_code
_entity_poly.pdbx_strand_id
1 'polypeptide(L)'
;MLLNQRDATLREGYYTTLIGDMRSKGRYWSFQADFIAMLPKEELRAVLIKTQHNCWSDRQSYQLRHPRILHEYLLVWQRSALRVFEIAWKKVEEAQLRVQGTWQAIVRMALMKLGGNASLDLIYRQVEQCAPKERLHSNRNWKAKVRQTLQFHFEQVERGRWRIAA
;
A
#
# COMPACT_ATOMS: atom_id res chain seq x y z
N MET A 1 -18.34 -5.13 6.13
CA MET A 1 -19.03 -4.17 7.01
C MET A 1 -18.98 -2.75 6.46
N LEU A 2 -17.78 -2.17 6.27
CA LEU A 2 -17.63 -0.79 5.77
C LEU A 2 -18.22 -0.55 4.37
N LEU A 3 -18.00 -1.48 3.42
CA LEU A 3 -18.58 -1.37 2.07
C LEU A 3 -20.12 -1.41 2.09
N ASN A 4 -20.72 -2.23 2.97
CA ASN A 4 -22.18 -2.29 3.12
C ASN A 4 -22.74 -0.95 3.64
N GLN A 5 -22.06 -0.32 4.60
CA GLN A 5 -22.44 1.01 5.11
C GLN A 5 -22.35 2.06 3.99
N ARG A 6 -21.26 2.03 3.21
CA ARG A 6 -21.09 2.90 2.05
C ARG A 6 -22.20 2.70 1.01
N ASP A 7 -22.50 1.46 0.65
CA ASP A 7 -23.50 1.14 -0.38
C ASP A 7 -24.93 1.52 0.04
N ALA A 8 -25.23 1.46 1.34
CA ALA A 8 -26.51 1.90 1.90
C ALA A 8 -26.66 3.44 1.98
N THR A 9 -25.56 4.20 1.86
CA THR A 9 -25.57 5.66 2.00
C THR A 9 -25.85 6.34 0.67
N LEU A 10 -26.69 7.37 0.59
CA LEU A 10 -26.90 8.09 -0.67
C LEU A 10 -25.61 8.76 -1.18
N ARG A 11 -25.54 9.05 -2.49
CA ARG A 11 -24.41 9.82 -3.06
C ARG A 11 -24.30 11.18 -2.37
N GLU A 12 -23.08 11.64 -2.14
CA GLU A 12 -22.75 12.83 -1.33
C GLU A 12 -23.18 12.75 0.15
N GLY A 13 -23.83 11.67 0.57
CA GLY A 13 -24.21 11.41 1.95
C GLY A 13 -23.02 11.01 2.81
N TYR A 14 -23.15 11.27 4.11
CA TYR A 14 -22.13 10.94 5.09
C TYR A 14 -22.44 9.60 5.76
N TYR A 15 -21.39 8.81 5.96
CA TYR A 15 -21.46 7.60 6.76
C TYR A 15 -20.30 7.58 7.74
N THR A 16 -20.57 7.00 8.91
CA THR A 16 -19.60 6.97 10.00
C THR A 16 -19.42 5.57 10.53
N THR A 17 -18.19 5.22 10.85
CA THR A 17 -17.89 3.93 11.49
C THR A 17 -17.12 4.19 12.77
N LEU A 18 -17.70 3.81 13.92
CA LEU A 18 -17.00 3.73 15.18
C LEU A 18 -16.27 2.38 15.25
N ILE A 19 -14.95 2.41 15.42
CA ILE A 19 -14.12 1.20 15.42
C ILE A 19 -12.97 1.32 16.41
N GLY A 20 -12.77 0.29 17.23
CA GLY A 20 -11.63 0.18 18.13
C GLY A 20 -10.59 -0.77 17.54
N ASP A 21 -9.30 -0.45 17.72
CA ASP A 21 -8.22 -1.36 17.34
C ASP A 21 -8.16 -2.56 18.29
N MET A 22 -7.62 -3.68 17.81
CA MET A 22 -7.56 -4.92 18.57
C MET A 22 -6.12 -5.32 18.84
N ARG A 23 -5.86 -5.85 20.05
CA ARG A 23 -4.63 -6.58 20.34
C ARG A 23 -4.94 -7.93 20.95
N SER A 24 -4.36 -8.98 20.39
CA SER A 24 -4.57 -10.37 20.81
C SER A 24 -3.41 -11.22 20.33
N LYS A 25 -2.98 -12.20 21.15
CA LYS A 25 -1.87 -13.11 20.84
C LYS A 25 -0.60 -12.40 20.35
N GLY A 26 -0.27 -11.26 20.97
CA GLY A 26 0.92 -10.47 20.63
C GLY A 26 0.85 -9.68 19.32
N ARG A 27 -0.28 -9.73 18.59
CA ARG A 27 -0.48 -8.98 17.34
C ARG A 27 -1.40 -7.79 17.58
N TYR A 28 -1.12 -6.69 16.90
CA TYR A 28 -1.94 -5.48 16.90
C TYR A 28 -2.60 -5.33 15.52
N TRP A 29 -3.91 -5.16 15.50
CA TRP A 29 -4.68 -4.89 14.30
C TRP A 29 -5.20 -3.46 14.37
N SER A 30 -4.70 -2.61 13.47
CA SER A 30 -5.20 -1.26 13.33
C SER A 30 -6.29 -1.22 12.27
N PHE A 31 -7.53 -1.43 12.71
CA PHE A 31 -8.65 -1.44 11.78
C PHE A 31 -8.90 -0.05 11.18
N GLN A 32 -8.57 1.00 11.92
CA GLN A 32 -8.58 2.37 11.38
C GLN A 32 -7.64 2.51 10.18
N ALA A 33 -6.40 2.04 10.30
CA ALA A 33 -5.45 2.09 9.20
C ALA A 33 -5.91 1.24 8.01
N ASP A 34 -6.45 0.05 8.28
CA ASP A 34 -6.98 -0.85 7.25
C ASP A 34 -8.13 -0.19 6.47
N PHE A 35 -9.06 0.46 7.16
CA PHE A 35 -10.22 1.12 6.53
C PHE A 35 -9.77 2.31 5.67
N ILE A 36 -8.80 3.10 6.14
CA ILE A 36 -8.21 4.19 5.37
C ILE A 36 -7.45 3.70 4.15
N ALA A 37 -6.76 2.57 4.26
CA ALA A 37 -6.06 1.98 3.12
C ALA A 37 -7.03 1.46 2.05
N MET A 38 -8.15 0.86 2.46
CA MET A 38 -9.12 0.23 1.56
C MET A 38 -10.02 1.22 0.81
N LEU A 39 -10.44 2.33 1.44
CA LEU A 39 -11.36 3.28 0.83
C LEU A 39 -10.63 4.39 0.03
N PRO A 40 -11.34 5.09 -0.88
CA PRO A 40 -10.78 6.26 -1.56
C PRO A 40 -10.43 7.35 -0.56
N LYS A 41 -9.25 7.96 -0.73
CA LYS A 41 -8.79 9.01 0.17
C LYS A 41 -9.69 10.24 0.10
N GLU A 42 -10.26 10.48 -1.06
CA GLU A 42 -11.15 11.59 -1.37
C GLU A 42 -12.51 11.45 -0.67
N GLU A 43 -12.86 10.27 -0.14
CA GLU A 43 -14.06 10.08 0.67
C GLU A 43 -13.84 10.36 2.16
N LEU A 44 -12.60 10.30 2.66
CA LEU A 44 -12.33 10.54 4.07
C LEU A 44 -12.56 12.02 4.40
N ARG A 45 -13.32 12.28 5.47
CA ARG A 45 -13.65 13.65 5.93
C ARG A 45 -13.07 13.96 7.28
N ALA A 46 -13.12 13.00 8.20
CA ALA A 46 -12.53 13.17 9.51
C ALA A 46 -12.16 11.82 10.15
N VAL A 47 -11.16 11.86 11.01
CA VAL A 47 -10.80 10.78 11.94
C VAL A 47 -10.88 11.39 13.33
N LEU A 48 -11.94 11.06 14.08
CA LEU A 48 -12.09 11.51 15.46
C LEU A 48 -11.61 10.41 16.39
N ILE A 49 -10.84 10.80 17.41
CA ILE A 49 -10.37 9.89 18.45
C ILE A 49 -11.29 10.03 19.64
N LYS A 50 -12.02 8.96 19.96
CA LYS A 50 -12.90 8.87 21.11
C LYS A 50 -12.20 8.11 22.22
N THR A 51 -11.86 8.80 23.30
CA THR A 51 -11.39 8.15 24.53
C THR A 51 -12.49 7.26 25.10
N GLN A 52 -12.12 6.07 25.55
CA GLN A 52 -13.03 5.17 26.25
C GLN A 52 -12.94 5.41 27.76
N HIS A 53 -14.08 5.36 28.44
CA HIS A 53 -14.20 5.51 29.88
C HIS A 53 -15.01 4.35 30.44
N ASN A 54 -14.69 3.92 31.68
CA ASN A 54 -15.42 2.90 32.42
C ASN A 54 -15.49 1.54 31.69
N CYS A 55 -14.38 1.11 31.11
CA CYS A 55 -14.30 -0.16 30.40
C CYS A 55 -14.17 -1.34 31.38
N TRP A 56 -14.64 -2.52 30.97
CA TRP A 56 -14.46 -3.73 31.77
C TRP A 56 -12.97 -4.08 31.97
N SER A 57 -12.14 -3.80 30.97
CA SER A 57 -10.68 -3.94 31.03
C SER A 57 -10.03 -3.04 32.09
N ASP A 58 -10.66 -1.94 32.50
CA ASP A 58 -10.15 -1.06 33.56
C ASP A 58 -10.14 -1.77 34.92
N ARG A 59 -11.04 -2.74 35.12
CA ARG A 59 -11.13 -3.56 36.33
C ARG A 59 -10.12 -4.71 36.37
N GLN A 60 -9.39 -4.93 35.28
CA GLN A 60 -8.42 -6.02 35.17
C GLN A 60 -6.99 -5.48 35.30
N SER A 61 -6.19 -6.16 36.11
CA SER A 61 -4.74 -5.96 36.16
C SER A 61 -4.09 -6.88 35.13
N TYR A 62 -3.37 -6.28 34.19
CA TYR A 62 -2.62 -7.01 33.16
C TYR A 62 -1.14 -6.70 33.33
N GLN A 63 -0.29 -7.73 33.23
CA GLN A 63 1.14 -7.52 33.01
C GLN A 63 1.37 -7.16 31.54
N LEU A 64 1.36 -5.87 31.25
CA LEU A 64 1.40 -5.37 29.88
C LEU A 64 2.84 -5.09 29.45
N ARG A 65 3.26 -5.68 28.33
CA ARG A 65 4.47 -5.27 27.61
C ARG A 65 4.28 -3.99 26.78
N HIS A 66 3.02 -3.68 26.41
CA HIS A 66 2.67 -2.57 25.52
C HIS A 66 1.48 -1.76 26.08
N PRO A 67 1.35 -0.46 25.77
CA PRO A 67 0.27 0.39 26.28
C PRO A 67 -1.13 -0.15 25.96
N ARG A 68 -2.09 0.06 26.87
CA ARG A 68 -3.50 -0.30 26.65
C ARG A 68 -4.08 0.48 25.46
N ILE A 69 -5.01 -0.15 24.75
CA ILE A 69 -5.87 0.54 23.78
C ILE A 69 -7.01 1.13 24.61
N LEU A 70 -7.10 2.45 24.65
CA LEU A 70 -8.06 3.20 25.48
C LEU A 70 -8.92 4.14 24.64
N HIS A 71 -9.00 3.89 23.34
CA HIS A 71 -9.68 4.75 22.39
C HIS A 71 -10.30 3.96 21.24
N GLU A 72 -11.34 4.55 20.68
CA GLU A 72 -11.97 4.16 19.43
C GLU A 72 -11.79 5.29 18.42
N TYR A 73 -11.88 4.95 17.15
CA TYR A 73 -11.88 5.90 16.04
C TYR A 73 -13.29 6.02 15.50
N LEU A 74 -13.80 7.25 15.37
CA LEU A 74 -14.96 7.53 14.53
C LEU A 74 -14.44 8.02 13.18
N LEU A 75 -14.56 7.16 12.16
CA LEU A 75 -14.17 7.49 10.80
C LEU A 75 -15.38 8.07 10.08
N VAL A 76 -15.25 9.31 9.62
CA VAL A 76 -16.30 10.02 8.89
C VAL A 76 -15.95 10.04 7.42
N TRP A 77 -16.87 9.56 6.61
CA TRP A 77 -16.72 9.43 5.17
C TRP A 77 -17.87 10.14 4.46
N GLN A 78 -17.61 10.67 3.27
CA GLN A 78 -18.63 11.14 2.36
C GLN A 78 -18.61 10.25 1.12
N ARG A 79 -19.74 9.61 0.79
CA ARG A 79 -19.83 8.69 -0.34
C ARG A 79 -19.66 9.46 -1.66
N SER A 80 -18.64 9.11 -2.43
CA SER A 80 -18.49 9.60 -3.81
C SER A 80 -19.41 8.86 -4.79
N ALA A 81 -19.50 9.38 -6.02
CA ALA A 81 -20.25 8.72 -7.09
C ALA A 81 -19.70 7.34 -7.51
N LEU A 82 -18.48 6.99 -7.09
CA LEU A 82 -17.80 5.74 -7.47
C LEU A 82 -18.56 4.50 -6.96
N ARG A 83 -18.60 3.46 -7.76
CA ARG A 83 -19.05 2.12 -7.38
C ARG A 83 -17.90 1.34 -6.74
N VAL A 84 -18.23 0.30 -5.98
CA VAL A 84 -17.22 -0.52 -5.27
C VAL A 84 -16.18 -1.11 -6.22
N PHE A 85 -16.59 -1.59 -7.41
CA PHE A 85 -15.64 -2.12 -8.37
C PHE A 85 -14.67 -1.05 -8.91
N GLU A 86 -15.13 0.19 -9.08
CA GLU A 86 -14.29 1.31 -9.54
C GLU A 86 -13.26 1.70 -8.47
N ILE A 87 -13.65 1.61 -7.20
CA ILE A 87 -12.73 1.79 -6.07
C ILE A 87 -11.65 0.71 -6.10
N ALA A 88 -12.05 -0.56 -6.27
CA ALA A 88 -11.11 -1.67 -6.36
C ALA A 88 -10.11 -1.49 -7.50
N TRP A 89 -10.57 -1.09 -8.69
CA TRP A 89 -9.70 -0.80 -9.83
C TRP A 89 -8.71 0.32 -9.56
N LYS A 90 -9.17 1.45 -8.99
CA LYS A 90 -8.27 2.55 -8.60
C LYS A 90 -7.22 2.09 -7.59
N LYS A 91 -7.56 1.23 -6.63
CA LYS A 91 -6.59 0.69 -5.66
C LYS A 91 -5.56 -0.22 -6.31
N VAL A 92 -5.97 -1.03 -7.29
CA VAL A 92 -5.04 -1.84 -8.09
C VAL A 92 -4.09 -0.93 -8.87
N GLU A 93 -4.62 0.11 -9.51
CA GLU A 93 -3.82 1.10 -10.23
C GLU A 93 -2.83 1.84 -9.31
N GLU A 94 -3.27 2.32 -8.14
CA GLU A 94 -2.41 2.93 -7.12
C GLU A 94 -1.32 1.96 -6.63
N ALA A 95 -1.65 0.68 -6.45
CA ALA A 95 -0.68 -0.34 -6.07
C ALA A 95 0.33 -0.56 -7.20
N GLN A 96 -0.13 -0.65 -8.45
CA GLN A 96 0.72 -0.81 -9.61
C GLN A 96 1.63 0.39 -9.82
N LEU A 97 1.13 1.61 -9.69
CA LEU A 97 1.90 2.85 -9.74
C LEU A 97 2.94 2.92 -8.62
N ARG A 98 2.62 2.47 -7.41
CA ARG A 98 3.60 2.39 -6.31
C ARG A 98 4.71 1.38 -6.61
N VAL A 99 4.36 0.21 -7.15
CA VAL A 99 5.35 -0.79 -7.59
C VAL A 99 6.20 -0.22 -8.74
N GLN A 100 5.59 0.36 -9.75
CA GLN A 100 6.31 1.04 -10.84
C GLN A 100 6.96 2.36 -10.41
N GLY A 101 6.77 2.77 -9.15
CA GLY A 101 7.22 4.01 -8.53
C GLY A 101 8.69 4.00 -8.13
N THR A 102 9.36 2.84 -8.08
CA THR A 102 10.80 2.77 -7.81
C THR A 102 11.58 2.08 -8.94
N TRP A 103 12.82 2.52 -9.18
CA TRP A 103 13.73 1.87 -10.13
C TRP A 103 14.00 0.42 -9.72
N GLN A 104 14.09 0.14 -8.43
CA GLN A 104 14.28 -1.23 -7.91
C GLN A 104 13.14 -2.16 -8.33
N ALA A 105 11.90 -1.74 -8.16
CA ALA A 105 10.75 -2.56 -8.51
C ALA A 105 10.58 -2.70 -10.03
N ILE A 106 10.83 -1.64 -10.82
CA ILE A 106 10.86 -1.73 -12.29
C ILE A 106 11.90 -2.76 -12.75
N VAL A 107 13.13 -2.68 -12.24
CA VAL A 107 14.22 -3.61 -12.60
C VAL A 107 13.89 -5.04 -12.13
N ARG A 108 13.31 -5.21 -10.94
CA ARG A 108 12.85 -6.51 -10.43
C ARG A 108 11.79 -7.12 -11.34
N MET A 109 10.78 -6.35 -11.74
CA MET A 109 9.74 -6.81 -12.67
C MET A 109 10.32 -7.19 -14.03
N ALA A 110 11.27 -6.39 -14.54
CA ALA A 110 11.95 -6.69 -15.79
C ALA A 110 12.70 -8.02 -15.71
N LEU A 111 13.48 -8.24 -14.65
CA LEU A 111 14.18 -9.51 -14.42
C LEU A 111 13.20 -10.69 -14.25
N MET A 112 12.09 -10.52 -13.52
CA MET A 112 11.08 -11.57 -13.34
C MET A 112 10.48 -12.03 -14.68
N LYS A 113 10.14 -11.08 -15.56
CA LYS A 113 9.64 -11.39 -16.92
C LYS A 113 10.67 -12.11 -17.78
N LEU A 114 11.96 -11.88 -17.53
CA LEU A 114 13.07 -12.53 -18.21
C LEU A 114 13.51 -13.85 -17.53
N GLY A 115 12.69 -14.42 -16.65
CA GLY A 115 13.01 -15.69 -15.98
C GLY A 115 13.94 -15.57 -14.77
N GLY A 116 14.10 -14.36 -14.22
CA GLY A 116 14.87 -14.08 -13.01
C GLY A 116 16.38 -13.93 -13.21
N ASN A 117 16.89 -14.13 -14.43
CA ASN A 117 18.31 -14.00 -14.78
C ASN A 117 18.45 -13.53 -16.24
N ALA A 118 19.08 -12.38 -16.47
CA ALA A 118 19.19 -11.82 -17.82
C ALA A 118 20.46 -10.99 -18.04
N SER A 119 20.81 -10.80 -19.32
CA SER A 119 21.86 -9.87 -19.73
C SER A 119 21.40 -8.42 -19.60
N LEU A 120 22.34 -7.51 -19.40
CA LEU A 120 22.09 -6.08 -19.22
C LEU A 120 21.32 -5.46 -20.39
N ASP A 121 21.58 -5.91 -21.62
CA ASP A 121 20.87 -5.44 -22.81
C ASP A 121 19.39 -5.88 -22.81
N LEU A 122 19.10 -7.14 -22.47
CA LEU A 122 17.74 -7.63 -22.32
C LEU A 122 16.99 -6.91 -21.20
N ILE A 123 17.68 -6.61 -20.09
CA ILE A 123 17.12 -5.83 -18.99
C ILE A 123 16.74 -4.43 -19.47
N TYR A 124 17.59 -3.74 -20.25
CA TYR A 124 17.21 -2.43 -20.78
C TYR A 124 15.97 -2.49 -21.66
N ARG A 125 15.91 -3.43 -22.62
CA ARG A 125 14.75 -3.59 -23.50
C ARG A 125 13.48 -3.88 -22.69
N GLN A 126 13.59 -4.73 -21.68
CA GLN A 126 12.43 -5.08 -20.85
C GLN A 126 12.00 -3.92 -19.94
N VAL A 127 12.94 -3.14 -19.41
CA VAL A 127 12.65 -1.92 -18.63
C VAL A 127 11.96 -0.88 -19.50
N GLU A 128 12.38 -0.70 -20.75
CA GLU A 128 11.73 0.22 -21.69
C GLU A 128 10.26 -0.15 -21.97
N GLN A 129 9.94 -1.44 -21.93
CA GLN A 129 8.56 -1.93 -22.09
C GLN A 129 7.71 -1.86 -20.81
N CYS A 130 8.31 -2.00 -19.62
CA CYS A 130 7.57 -2.13 -18.36
C CYS A 130 7.56 -0.86 -17.50
N ALA A 131 8.50 0.06 -17.71
CA ALA A 131 8.56 1.32 -16.98
C ALA A 131 7.49 2.30 -17.49
N PRO A 132 6.90 3.12 -16.61
CA PRO A 132 6.05 4.24 -17.02
C PRO A 132 6.83 5.17 -17.96
N LYS A 133 6.20 5.59 -19.07
CA LYS A 133 6.85 6.42 -20.10
C LYS A 133 7.39 7.72 -19.51
N GLU A 134 6.63 8.33 -18.59
CA GLU A 134 6.98 9.56 -17.90
C GLU A 134 8.31 9.44 -17.14
N ARG A 135 8.61 8.25 -16.59
CA ARG A 135 9.85 7.98 -15.86
C ARG A 135 11.07 7.86 -16.76
N LEU A 136 10.88 7.28 -17.95
CA LEU A 136 11.93 7.20 -18.97
C LEU A 136 12.20 8.59 -19.56
N HIS A 137 11.15 9.37 -19.82
CA HIS A 137 11.27 10.73 -20.35
C HIS A 137 11.91 11.71 -19.37
N SER A 138 11.55 11.63 -18.09
CA SER A 138 12.13 12.50 -17.05
C SER A 138 13.61 12.19 -16.75
N ASN A 139 14.12 11.01 -17.10
CA ASN A 139 15.51 10.64 -16.89
C ASN A 139 16.21 10.21 -18.20
N ARG A 140 16.84 11.18 -18.88
CA ARG A 140 17.66 10.94 -20.09
C ARG A 140 18.73 9.86 -19.90
N ASN A 141 19.22 9.67 -18.66
CA ASN A 141 20.25 8.69 -18.31
C ASN A 141 19.68 7.46 -17.59
N TRP A 142 18.43 7.07 -17.87
CA TRP A 142 17.76 5.96 -17.21
C TRP A 142 18.56 4.64 -17.27
N LYS A 143 19.28 4.36 -18.36
CA LYS A 143 20.16 3.17 -18.45
C LYS A 143 21.25 3.17 -17.37
N ALA A 144 21.82 4.33 -17.04
CA ALA A 144 22.77 4.47 -15.94
C ALA A 144 22.09 4.24 -14.59
N LYS A 145 20.86 4.72 -14.43
CA LYS A 145 20.06 4.48 -13.22
C LYS A 145 19.69 3.01 -13.03
N VAL A 146 19.41 2.29 -14.12
CA VAL A 146 19.22 0.83 -14.10
C VAL A 146 20.49 0.12 -13.65
N ARG A 147 21.67 0.46 -14.19
CA ARG A 147 22.94 -0.12 -13.73
C ARG A 147 23.21 0.13 -12.25
N GLN A 148 23.00 1.38 -11.81
CA GLN A 148 23.13 1.74 -10.40
C GLN A 148 22.21 0.87 -9.54
N THR A 149 20.96 0.72 -9.94
CA THR A 149 19.96 -0.06 -9.21
C THR A 149 20.33 -1.54 -9.15
N LEU A 150 20.81 -2.11 -10.26
CA LEU A 150 21.32 -3.47 -10.34
C LEU A 150 22.47 -3.69 -9.35
N GLN A 151 23.44 -2.78 -9.32
CA GLN A 151 24.59 -2.84 -8.41
C GLN A 151 24.20 -2.78 -6.92
N PHE A 152 23.19 -1.98 -6.55
CA PHE A 152 22.78 -1.83 -5.14
C PHE A 152 21.86 -2.94 -4.63
N HIS A 153 21.10 -3.61 -5.51
CA HIS A 153 19.96 -4.42 -5.07
C HIS A 153 19.87 -5.82 -5.70
N PHE A 154 20.79 -6.18 -6.62
CA PHE A 154 20.73 -7.43 -7.38
C PHE A 154 22.11 -8.07 -7.47
N GLU A 155 22.13 -9.35 -7.79
CA GLU A 155 23.37 -10.12 -7.89
C GLU A 155 23.90 -10.12 -9.31
N GLN A 156 25.20 -9.86 -9.44
CA GLN A 156 25.91 -10.03 -10.69
C GLN A 156 26.43 -11.47 -10.79
N VAL A 157 25.93 -12.22 -11.77
CA VAL A 157 26.34 -13.63 -11.98
C VAL A 157 27.65 -13.71 -12.75
N GLU A 158 27.75 -12.88 -13.79
CA GLU A 158 28.93 -12.75 -14.65
C GLU A 158 28.95 -11.33 -15.23
N ARG A 159 29.99 -10.99 -16.00
CA ARG A 159 30.09 -9.65 -16.58
C ARG A 159 28.89 -9.34 -17.47
N GLY A 160 28.07 -8.37 -17.06
CA GLY A 160 26.89 -7.94 -17.81
C GLY A 160 25.66 -8.84 -17.67
N ARG A 161 25.64 -9.81 -16.76
CA ARG A 161 24.46 -10.65 -16.46
C ARG A 161 24.07 -10.51 -14.99
N TRP A 162 22.78 -10.32 -14.75
CA TRP A 162 22.22 -10.03 -13.44
C TRP A 162 21.06 -10.96 -13.11
N ARG A 163 20.90 -11.30 -11.83
CA ARG A 163 19.77 -12.11 -11.34
C ARG A 163 19.09 -11.47 -10.14
N ILE A 164 17.86 -11.91 -9.88
CA ILE A 164 17.14 -11.61 -8.63
C ILE A 164 17.86 -12.34 -7.50
N ALA A 165 18.34 -11.59 -6.51
CA ALA A 165 18.89 -12.16 -5.28
C ALA A 165 17.86 -13.08 -4.61
N ALA A 166 18.29 -14.25 -4.15
CA ALA A 166 17.46 -15.24 -3.49
C ALA A 166 16.88 -14.73 -2.17
#